data_AF-A0A850QF72-F1
#
_entry.id   AF-A0A850QF72-F1
#
_cell.length_a   1.000
_cell.length_b   1.000
_cell.length_c   1.000
_cell.angle_alpha   90.00
_cell.angle_beta   90.00
_cell.angle_gamma   90.00
#
_symmetry.space_group_name_H-M   'P 1'
#
loop_
_entity.id
_entity.type
_entity.pdbx_description
1 polymer ?
#
loop_
_entity_poly.entity_id
_entity_poly.type
_entity_poly.pdbx_seq_one_letter_code
_entity_poly.pdbx_strand_id
1 'polypeptide(L)' 'MKKIRLFDYPELRRLCWHRQTDMELTEEQAHKIYTRNWRHLNQQRLTEDEAAFIARLRAYRLRAAFEDPPDECQQPDLP' A
#
# COMPACT_ATOMS: atom_id res chain seq x y z
N MET A 1 -1.77 10.66 -7.77
CA MET A 1 -1.74 9.41 -6.97
C MET A 1 -3.12 8.79 -6.94
N LYS A 2 -3.25 7.49 -7.22
CA LYS A 2 -4.55 6.78 -7.20
C LYS A 2 -4.89 6.35 -5.77
N LYS A 3 -6.14 6.62 -5.36
CA LYS A 3 -6.68 6.21 -4.06
C LYS A 3 -7.46 4.90 -4.22
N ILE A 4 -7.44 4.09 -3.17
CA ILE A 4 -8.17 2.83 -3.06
C ILE A 4 -8.93 2.79 -1.74
N ARG A 5 -10.03 2.04 -1.70
CA ARG A 5 -10.79 1.82 -0.47
C ARG A 5 -10.32 0.53 0.19
N LEU A 6 -10.16 0.59 1.50
CA LEU A 6 -9.79 -0.55 2.33
C LEU A 6 -10.79 -1.72 2.23
N PHE A 7 -12.07 -1.42 1.97
CA PHE A 7 -13.15 -2.40 1.95
C PHE A 7 -13.16 -3.31 0.70
N ASP A 8 -12.54 -2.88 -0.40
CA ASP A 8 -12.38 -3.70 -1.62
C ASP A 8 -11.38 -4.85 -1.42
N TYR A 9 -10.52 -4.76 -0.40
CA TYR A 9 -9.39 -5.66 -0.18
C TYR A 9 -9.48 -6.31 1.21
N PRO A 10 -10.01 -7.54 1.32
CA PRO A 10 -10.32 -8.17 2.60
C PRO A 10 -9.08 -8.44 3.45
N GLU A 11 -7.94 -8.78 2.84
CA GLU A 11 -6.68 -8.97 3.55
C GLU A 11 -6.06 -7.63 3.95
N LEU A 12 -6.12 -6.61 3.08
CA LEU A 12 -5.70 -5.25 3.46
C LEU A 12 -6.47 -4.73 4.68
N ARG A 13 -7.80 -4.96 4.71
CA ARG A 13 -8.65 -4.61 5.85
C ARG A 13 -8.24 -5.34 7.11
N ARG A 14 -7.92 -6.62 6.99
CA ARG A 14 -7.46 -7.45 8.10
C ARG A 14 -6.12 -6.96 8.66
N LEU A 15 -5.19 -6.57 7.79
CA LEU A 15 -3.90 -6.01 8.18
C LEU A 15 -4.04 -4.64 8.85
N CYS A 16 -5.01 -3.84 8.41
CA CYS A 16 -5.33 -2.54 8.96
C CYS A 16 -6.37 -2.56 10.07
N TRP A 17 -6.58 -3.70 10.74
CA TRP A 17 -7.63 -3.84 11.76
C TRP A 17 -7.52 -2.83 12.94
N HIS A 18 -6.34 -2.27 13.18
CA HIS A 18 -6.12 -1.19 14.16
C HIS A 18 -6.44 0.22 13.64
N ARG A 19 -6.60 0.39 12.33
CA ARG A 19 -6.93 1.67 11.68
C ARG A 19 -8.43 1.71 11.39
N GLN A 20 -9.02 2.90 11.46
CA GLN A 20 -10.44 3.09 11.16
C GLN A 20 -10.77 2.57 9.75
N THR A 21 -11.84 1.80 9.66
CA THR A 21 -12.22 0.97 8.50
C THR A 21 -12.66 1.77 7.26
N ASP A 22 -12.91 3.08 7.42
CA ASP A 22 -13.39 4.01 6.37
C ASP A 22 -12.27 4.82 5.68
N MET A 23 -11.01 4.48 5.91
CA MET A 23 -9.90 5.24 5.33
C MET A 23 -9.66 4.89 3.86
N GLU A 24 -9.72 5.90 2.99
CA GLU A 24 -9.15 5.82 1.64
C GLU A 24 -7.62 5.85 1.75
N LEU A 25 -6.95 4.87 1.18
CA LEU A 25 -5.49 4.77 1.15
C LEU A 25 -4.97 5.08 -0.25
N THR A 26 -3.79 5.67 -0.36
CA THR A 26 -3.11 5.71 -1.66
C THR A 26 -2.54 4.33 -2.02
N GLU A 27 -2.37 4.06 -3.32
CA GLU A 27 -1.67 2.86 -3.81
C GLU A 27 -0.30 2.66 -3.11
N GLU A 28 0.41 3.76 -2.80
CA GLU A 28 1.69 3.71 -2.08
C GLU A 28 1.54 3.29 -0.60
N GLN A 29 0.54 3.83 0.10
CA GLN A 29 0.23 3.44 1.47
C GLN A 29 -0.16 1.97 1.56
N ALA A 30 -1.00 1.51 0.63
CA ALA A 30 -1.39 0.11 0.52
C ALA A 30 -0.17 -0.79 0.29
N HIS A 31 0.74 -0.40 -0.62
CA HIS A 31 1.99 -1.13 -0.84
C HIS A 31 2.86 -1.21 0.42
N LYS A 32 3.00 -0.11 1.17
CA LYS A 32 3.75 -0.09 2.45
C LYS A 32 3.14 -1.05 3.47
N ILE A 33 1.81 -1.09 3.57
CA ILE A 33 1.09 -2.01 4.46
C ILE A 33 1.33 -3.46 4.03
N TYR A 34 1.13 -3.78 2.76
CA TYR A 34 1.34 -5.14 2.24
C TYR A 34 2.78 -5.62 2.41
N THR A 35 3.76 -4.76 2.14
CA THR A 35 5.18 -5.11 2.27
C THR A 35 5.56 -5.33 3.72
N ARG A 36 5.16 -4.42 4.62
CA ARG A 36 5.47 -4.51 6.05
C ARG A 36 4.78 -5.69 6.72
N ASN A 37 3.56 -6.03 6.30
CA ASN A 37 2.78 -7.12 6.86
C ASN A 37 2.80 -8.39 5.99
N TRP A 38 3.74 -8.51 5.06
CA TRP A 38 3.80 -9.63 4.11
C TRP A 38 3.78 -11.00 4.80
N ARG A 39 4.43 -11.12 5.97
CA ARG A 39 4.46 -12.36 6.76
C ARG A 39 3.12 -12.72 7.41
N HIS A 40 2.21 -11.76 7.56
CA HIS A 40 0.87 -11.93 8.13
C HIS A 40 -0.21 -12.04 7.06
N LEU A 41 0.15 -11.86 5.80
CA LEU A 41 -0.76 -11.93 4.67
C LEU A 41 -1.16 -13.39 4.44
N ASN A 42 -2.46 -13.68 4.51
CA ASN A 42 -2.94 -15.03 4.33
C ASN A 42 -3.14 -15.32 2.84
N GLN A 43 -2.16 -16.02 2.26
CA GLN A 43 -2.18 -16.40 0.84
C GLN A 43 -3.40 -17.25 0.45
N GLN A 44 -4.00 -17.99 1.39
CA GLN A 44 -5.21 -18.79 1.11
C GLN A 44 -6.47 -17.93 0.97
N ARG A 45 -6.43 -16.69 1.45
CA ARG A 45 -7.55 -15.74 1.42
C ARG A 45 -7.37 -14.66 0.37
N LEU A 46 -6.22 -14.64 -0.29
CA LEU A 46 -5.89 -13.70 -1.34
C LEU A 46 -6.73 -14.03 -2.57
N THR A 47 -7.59 -13.11 -2.97
CA THR A 47 -8.34 -13.26 -4.23
C THR A 47 -7.41 -13.01 -5.42
N GLU A 48 -7.77 -13.51 -6.59
CA GLU A 48 -7.00 -13.29 -7.83
C GLU A 48 -6.86 -11.78 -8.13
N ASP A 49 -7.92 -11.00 -7.90
CA ASP A 49 -7.91 -9.54 -8.04
C ASP A 49 -6.95 -8.86 -7.05
N GLU A 50 -6.94 -9.29 -5.78
CA GLU A 50 -6.05 -8.74 -4.75
C GLU A 50 -4.58 -9.09 -5.03
N ALA A 51 -4.31 -10.32 -5.50
CA ALA A 51 -2.99 -10.75 -5.92
C ALA A 51 -2.48 -9.94 -7.14
N ALA A 52 -3.32 -9.76 -8.16
CA ALA A 52 -3.03 -8.93 -9.33
C ALA A 52 -2.78 -7.47 -8.93
N PHE A 53 -3.57 -6.94 -7.99
CA PHE A 53 -3.39 -5.60 -7.45
C PHE A 53 -2.03 -5.45 -6.74
N ILE A 54 -1.66 -6.38 -5.86
CA ILE A 54 -0.35 -6.36 -5.18
C ILE A 54 0.81 -6.44 -6.20
N ALA A 55 0.69 -7.31 -7.21
CA ALA A 55 1.69 -7.41 -8.28
C ALA A 55 1.84 -6.10 -9.05
N ARG A 56 0.71 -5.45 -9.40
CA ARG A 56 0.68 -4.15 -10.05
C ARG A 56 1.30 -3.05 -9.18
N LEU A 57 1.04 -3.04 -7.87
CA LEU A 57 1.64 -2.09 -6.94
C LEU A 57 3.17 -2.24 -6.88
N ARG A 58 3.69 -3.47 -6.89
CA ARG A 58 5.13 -3.74 -6.93
C ARG A 58 5.77 -3.25 -8.22
N ALA A 59 5.14 -3.53 -9.36
CA ALA A 59 5.62 -3.06 -10.66
C ALA A 59 5.59 -1.52 -10.75
N TYR A 60 4.53 -0.88 -10.24
CA TYR A 60 4.43 0.58 -10.16
C TYR A 60 5.54 1.17 -9.30
N ARG A 61 5.80 0.60 -8.10
CA ARG A 61 6.88 1.07 -7.24
C ARG A 61 8.26 0.85 -7.84
N LEU A 62 8.48 -0.27 -8.53
CA LEU A 62 9.73 -0.51 -9.24
C LEU A 62 9.95 0.60 -10.27
N ARG A 63 8.94 0.92 -11.09
CA ARG A 63 9.01 2.02 -12.06
C ARG A 63 9.20 3.38 -11.40
N ALA A 64 8.44 3.70 -10.36
CA ALA A 64 8.57 4.97 -9.63
C ALA A 64 9.95 5.11 -8.97
N ALA A 65 10.54 4.03 -8.46
CA ALA A 65 11.90 4.03 -7.92
C ALA A 65 12.98 4.28 -8.98
N PHE A 66 12.66 4.09 -10.26
CA PHE A 66 13.54 4.46 -11.38
C PHE A 66 13.27 5.87 -11.92
N GLU A 67 12.11 6.48 -11.63
CA GLU A 67 11.66 7.75 -12.23
C GLU A 67 11.66 8.93 -11.23
N ASP A 68 11.82 8.69 -9.92
CA ASP A 68 11.95 9.73 -8.88
C ASP A 68 13.22 9.52 -8.02
N PRO A 69 14.21 10.45 -8.03
CA PRO A 69 15.04 10.67 -6.84
C PRO A 69 14.12 11.06 -5.66
N PRO A 70 14.49 10.77 -4.41
CA PRO A 70 13.68 11.18 -3.27
C PRO A 70 13.48 12.69 -3.34
N ASP A 71 12.23 13.11 -3.12
CA ASP A 71 11.87 14.46 -2.71
C ASP A 71 12.69 14.80 -1.45
N GLU A 72 13.88 15.35 -1.67
CA GLU A 72 14.65 16.04 -0.66
C GLU A 72 13.99 17.43 -0.57
N CYS A 73 13.23 17.66 0.51
CA CYS A 73 12.82 18.96 1.10
C CYS A 73 11.39 18.99 1.67
N GLN A 74 10.99 17.97 2.46
CA GLN A 74 9.94 18.16 3.47
C GLN A 74 10.43 17.81 4.88
N GLN A 75 11.47 18.53 5.31
CA GLN A 75 11.59 18.92 6.71
C GLN A 75 11.59 20.45 6.75
N PRO A 76 10.52 21.12 7.20
CA PRO A 76 10.63 22.52 7.55
C PRO A 76 11.60 22.63 8.73
N ASP A 77 12.58 23.52 8.55
CA ASP A 77 13.58 23.99 9.51
C ASP A 77 12.91 24.23 10.88
N LEU A 78 13.31 23.42 11.87
CA LEU A 78 12.87 23.59 13.24
C LEU A 78 13.74 24.70 13.85
N PRO A 79 13.17 25.80 14.39
CA PRO A 79 13.96 26.81 15.09
C PRO A 79 14.53 26.27 16.41
#